data_AF-A0A7X7YPG2-F1
#
_entry.id   AF-A0A7X7YPG2-F1
#
_cell.length_a   1.000
_cell.length_b   1.000
_cell.length_c   1.000
_cell.angle_alpha   90.00
_cell.angle_beta   90.00
_cell.angle_gamma   90.00
#
_symmetry.space_group_name_H-M   'P 1'
#
loop_
_entity.id
_entity.type
_entity.pdbx_description
1 polymer ?
#
loop_
_entity_poly.entity_id
_entity_poly.type
_entity_poly.pdbx_seq_one_letter_code
_entity_poly.pdbx_strand_id
1 'polypeptide(L)' 'MAKEYADNHPRQTPLITINSWNEWTETSYLMPCTMYGYGYLEAIKKVFENNNDQQK' A
#
# COMPACT_ATOMS: atom_id res chain seq x y z
N MET A 1 -9.08 -8.77 0.10
CA MET A 1 -7.77 -8.12 -0.20
C MET A 1 -7.02 -7.76 1.10
N ALA A 2 -5.73 -7.37 1.06
CA ALA A 2 -4.92 -7.16 2.28
C ALA A 2 -5.51 -6.15 3.29
N LYS A 3 -5.99 -4.99 2.82
CA LYS A 3 -6.68 -3.99 3.68
C LYS A 3 -7.92 -4.58 4.35
N GLU A 4 -8.80 -5.19 3.56
CA GLU A 4 -10.02 -5.84 4.05
C GLU A 4 -9.72 -6.97 5.06
N TYR A 5 -8.64 -7.73 4.83
CA TYR A 5 -8.20 -8.71 5.81
C TYR A 5 -7.84 -8.04 7.14
N ALA A 6 -7.00 -7.00 7.12
CA ALA A 6 -6.65 -6.25 8.33
C ALA A 6 -7.89 -5.65 9.03
N ASP A 7 -8.81 -5.04 8.27
CA ASP A 7 -10.04 -4.42 8.78
C ASP A 7 -10.98 -5.45 9.46
N ASN A 8 -11.02 -6.68 8.93
CA ASN A 8 -11.87 -7.77 9.46
C ASN A 8 -11.25 -8.51 10.67
N HIS A 9 -10.04 -8.17 11.10
CA HIS A 9 -9.35 -8.82 12.23
C HIS A 9 -9.02 -7.82 13.36
N PRO A 10 -10.05 -7.25 14.04
CA PRO A 10 -9.86 -6.16 15.02
C PRO A 10 -9.07 -6.55 16.28
N ARG A 11 -8.85 -7.85 16.51
CA ARG A 11 -8.02 -8.35 17.62
C ARG A 11 -6.52 -8.43 17.29
N GLN A 12 -6.14 -8.12 16.06
CA GLN A 12 -4.75 -8.09 15.61
C GLN A 12 -4.33 -6.65 15.34
N THR A 13 -3.05 -6.35 15.51
CA THR A 13 -2.51 -5.06 15.06
C THR A 13 -2.70 -4.95 13.55
N PRO A 14 -3.25 -3.84 13.02
CA PRO A 14 -3.47 -3.66 11.59
C PRO A 14 -2.14 -3.37 10.89
N LEU A 15 -1.33 -4.42 10.71
CA LEU A 15 -0.01 -4.38 10.11
C LEU A 15 -0.03 -5.14 8.79
N ILE A 16 0.47 -4.49 7.73
CA ILE A 16 0.67 -5.08 6.42
C ILE A 16 2.14 -4.90 6.06
N THR A 17 2.78 -5.96 5.61
CA THR A 17 4.14 -5.91 5.05
C THR A 17 4.05 -6.09 3.54
N ILE A 18 4.89 -5.37 2.80
CA ILE A 18 4.95 -5.44 1.33
C ILE A 18 6.38 -5.81 0.96
N ASN A 19 6.52 -6.93 0.25
CA ASN A 19 7.75 -7.28 -0.44
C ASN A 19 7.73 -6.67 -1.85
N SER A 20 8.72 -5.89 -2.27
CA SER A 20 9.79 -5.26 -1.51
C SER A 20 9.90 -3.80 -1.93
N TRP A 21 10.84 -3.03 -1.35
CA TRP A 21 11.15 -1.73 -1.91
C TRP A 21 11.77 -1.84 -3.31
N ASN A 22 12.80 -2.68 -3.50
CA ASN A 22 13.65 -2.65 -4.69
C ASN A 22 14.17 -4.03 -5.15
N GLU A 23 13.35 -5.07 -5.09
CA GLU A 23 13.69 -6.39 -5.64
C GLU A 23 13.29 -6.48 -7.12
N TRP A 24 14.20 -6.00 -7.96
CA TRP A 24 14.00 -5.89 -9.40
C TRP A 24 14.09 -7.23 -10.12
N THR A 25 14.95 -8.14 -9.66
CA THR A 25 15.21 -9.38 -10.38
C THR A 25 14.02 -10.34 -10.31
N GLU A 26 13.22 -10.22 -9.25
CA GLU A 26 12.01 -11.02 -9.03
C GLU A 26 10.72 -10.24 -9.34
N THR A 27 10.80 -9.09 -10.01
CA THR A 27 9.65 -8.23 -10.37
C THR A 27 8.81 -7.77 -9.17
N SER A 28 9.40 -7.74 -7.98
CA SER A 28 8.75 -7.42 -6.70
C SER A 28 9.28 -6.10 -6.16
N TYR A 29 9.08 -5.01 -6.90
CA TYR A 29 9.55 -3.67 -6.53
C TYR A 29 8.40 -2.69 -6.34
N LEU A 30 8.51 -1.88 -5.29
CA LEU A 30 7.64 -0.73 -5.04
C LEU A 30 8.29 0.59 -5.47
N MET A 31 9.61 0.60 -5.59
CA MET A 31 10.41 1.76 -5.98
C MET A 31 9.92 2.36 -7.30
N PRO A 32 9.86 3.69 -7.41
CA PRO A 32 9.51 4.34 -8.66
C PRO A 32 10.37 3.87 -9.83
N CYS A 33 9.73 3.65 -10.98
CA CYS A 33 10.37 3.14 -12.19
C CYS A 33 10.09 4.05 -13.38
N THR A 34 10.82 3.87 -14.48
CA THR A 34 10.60 4.66 -15.71
C THR A 34 9.26 4.36 -16.39
N MET A 35 8.72 3.14 -16.23
CA MET A 35 7.46 2.72 -16.86
C MET A 35 6.22 3.25 -16.13
N TYR A 36 6.24 3.25 -14.80
CA TYR A 36 5.07 3.56 -13.96
C TYR A 36 5.26 4.78 -13.06
N GLY A 37 6.46 5.38 -13.01
CA GLY A 37 6.78 6.46 -12.08
C GLY A 37 6.43 6.08 -10.65
N TYR A 38 5.65 6.90 -9.98
CA TYR A 38 5.12 6.68 -8.62
C TYR A 38 3.84 5.82 -8.58
N GLY A 39 3.43 5.21 -9.69
CA GLY A 39 2.12 4.56 -9.83
C GLY A 39 1.76 3.56 -8.73
N TYR A 40 2.73 2.73 -8.28
CA TYR A 40 2.48 1.79 -7.18
C TYR A 40 2.30 2.48 -5.82
N LEU A 41 3.06 3.54 -5.55
CA LEU A 41 2.92 4.33 -4.32
C LEU A 41 1.59 5.09 -4.30
N GLU A 42 1.19 5.67 -5.43
CA GLU A 42 -0.13 6.31 -5.57
C GLU A 42 -1.28 5.32 -5.42
N ALA A 43 -1.12 4.08 -5.89
CA ALA A 43 -2.10 3.02 -5.68
C ALA A 43 -2.25 2.66 -4.19
N ILE A 44 -1.14 2.52 -3.46
CA ILE A 44 -1.15 2.30 -2.00
C ILE A 44 -1.82 3.49 -1.31
N LYS A 45 -1.44 4.71 -1.66
CA LYS A 45 -2.01 5.94 -1.11
C LYS A 45 -3.54 5.94 -1.28
N LYS A 46 -4.06 5.68 -2.48
CA LYS A 46 -5.52 5.61 -2.73
C LYS A 46 -6.27 4.58 -1.87
N VAL A 47 -5.60 3.51 -1.44
CA VAL A 47 -6.22 2.44 -0.64
C VAL A 47 -6.24 2.78 0.85
N PHE A 48 -5.20 3.45 1.35
CA PHE A 48 -5.01 3.67 2.79
C PHE A 48 -5.13 5.14 3.24
N GLU A 49 -5.13 6.09 2.31
CA GLU A 49 -5.40 7.50 2.61
C GLU A 49 -6.90 7.68 2.87
N ASN A 50 -7.25 8.04 4.10
CA ASN A 50 -8.62 8.38 4.48
C ASN A 50 -8.88 9.85 4.11
N ASN A 51 -9.91 10.14 3.32
CA ASN A 51 -10.40 11.50 3.03
C ASN A 51 -11.12 12.17 4.23
N ASN A 52 -10.70 11.91 5.47
CA ASN A 52 -11.39 12.41 6.67
C ASN A 52 -11.06 13.86 7.04
N ASP A 53 -10.60 14.66 6.08
CA ASP A 53 -10.47 16.13 6.22
C ASP A 53 -11.73 16.90 5.78
N GLN A 54 -12.90 16.24 5.75
CA GLN A 54 -14.22 16.89 5.70
C GLN A 54 -15.03 16.57 6.96
N GLN A 55 -14.51 16.93 8.13
CA GLN A 55 -15.27 17.23 9.35
C GLN A 55 -14.29 17.58 10.48
N LYS A 56 -13.78 18.82 10.46
CA LYS A 56 -13.42 19.56 11.67
C LYS A 56 -13.85 21.01 11.50
#